data_AF-A0A537ZNZ2-F1
#
_entry.id   AF-A0A537ZNZ2-F1
#
_cell.length_a   1.000
_cell.length_b   1.000
_cell.length_c   1.000
_cell.angle_alpha   90.00
_cell.angle_beta   90.00
_cell.angle_gamma   90.00
#
_symmetry.space_group_name_H-M   'P 1'
#
loop_
_entity.id
_entity.type
_entity.pdbx_description
1 polymer ?
#
loop_
_entity_poly.entity_id
_entity_poly.type
_entity_poly.pdbx_seq_one_letter_code
_entity_poly.pdbx_strand_id
1 'polypeptide(L)'
;MPGDPKPGQAYRQEYYPPGQALDEARVLSLNGTTTVPYGGKHTGLLVTSERSPLEPQTEQKYYAPGLGEVMEKVVKGHHEEFKLVGVTHSQG
;
A
#
# COMPACT_ATOMS: atom_id res chain seq x y z
N MET A 1 7.98 3.93 -4.46
CA MET A 1 6.90 4.95 -4.40
C MET A 1 7.46 6.31 -4.82
N PRO A 2 6.74 7.13 -5.61
CA PRO A 2 7.22 8.46 -6.04
C PRO A 2 7.29 9.44 -4.86
N GLY A 3 8.20 10.42 -4.94
CA GLY A 3 8.39 11.43 -3.89
C GLY A 3 7.28 12.49 -3.79
N ASP A 4 6.53 12.72 -4.88
CA ASP A 4 5.35 13.59 -4.95
C ASP A 4 4.20 12.84 -5.66
N PRO A 5 3.52 11.91 -4.97
CA PRO A 5 2.47 11.09 -5.56
C PRO A 5 1.25 11.94 -5.91
N LYS A 6 0.67 11.72 -7.10
CA LYS A 6 -0.56 12.41 -7.55
C LYS A 6 -1.66 11.41 -7.88
N PRO A 7 -2.93 11.68 -7.53
CA PRO A 7 -4.04 10.83 -7.97
C PRO A 7 -4.00 10.53 -9.48
N GLY A 8 -4.15 9.25 -9.82
CA GLY A 8 -4.04 8.75 -11.20
C GLY A 8 -2.63 8.38 -11.64
N GLN A 9 -1.57 8.82 -10.95
CA GLN A 9 -0.19 8.45 -11.27
C GLN A 9 0.01 6.93 -11.09
N ALA A 10 0.53 6.27 -12.13
CA ALA A 10 0.95 4.89 -12.07
C ALA A 10 2.48 4.79 -12.00
N TYR A 11 2.99 3.79 -11.28
CA TYR A 11 4.42 3.51 -11.18
C TYR A 11 4.65 2.02 -10.95
N ARG A 12 5.86 1.55 -11.27
CA ARG A 12 6.31 0.20 -10.91
C ARG A 12 6.73 0.19 -9.45
N GLN A 13 6.16 -0.71 -8.66
CA GLN A 13 6.48 -0.92 -7.27
C GLN A 13 7.65 -1.89 -7.13
N GLU A 14 7.63 -2.97 -7.91
CA GLU A 14 8.75 -3.88 -8.08
C GLU A 14 9.05 -4.09 -9.57
N TYR A 15 10.33 -4.18 -9.92
CA TYR A 15 10.77 -4.43 -11.28
C TYR A 15 12.05 -5.26 -11.29
N TYR A 16 11.92 -6.57 -11.55
CA TYR A 16 13.05 -7.49 -11.71
C TYR A 16 12.99 -8.22 -13.07
N PRO A 17 13.74 -7.76 -14.09
CA PRO A 17 13.77 -8.42 -15.39
C PRO A 17 14.55 -9.75 -15.35
N PRO A 18 14.19 -10.74 -16.19
CA PRO A 18 13.32 -10.64 -17.37
C PRO A 18 11.82 -10.93 -17.13
N GLY A 19 11.28 -10.72 -15.92
CA GLY A 19 9.84 -10.87 -15.66
C GLY A 19 9.50 -11.55 -14.34
N GLN A 20 10.41 -11.47 -13.37
CA GLN A 20 10.29 -12.16 -12.09
C GLN A 20 9.50 -11.32 -11.07
N ALA A 21 9.48 -9.99 -11.21
CA ALA A 21 8.63 -9.12 -10.41
C ALA A 21 8.26 -7.89 -11.24
N LEU A 22 6.96 -7.60 -11.36
CA LEU A 22 6.40 -6.59 -12.26
C LEU A 22 5.22 -5.87 -11.61
N ASP A 23 5.30 -5.63 -10.31
CA ASP A 23 4.18 -5.08 -9.55
C ASP A 23 3.94 -3.62 -9.93
N GLU A 24 2.68 -3.30 -10.23
CA GLU A 24 2.25 -1.97 -10.62
C GLU A 24 1.32 -1.38 -9.57
N ALA A 25 1.57 -0.12 -9.23
CA ALA A 25 0.73 0.65 -8.33
C ALA A 25 0.16 1.87 -9.06
N ARG A 26 -1.09 2.20 -8.75
CA ARG A 26 -1.75 3.45 -9.16
C ARG A 26 -2.23 4.20 -7.94
N VAL A 27 -1.86 5.47 -7.83
CA VAL A 27 -2.36 6.35 -6.77
C VAL A 27 -3.86 6.59 -6.95
N LEU A 28 -4.65 6.27 -5.93
CA LEU A 28 -6.08 6.53 -5.87
C LEU A 28 -6.40 7.83 -5.15
N SER A 29 -5.74 8.10 -4.02
CA SER A 29 -6.03 9.26 -3.16
C SER A 29 -4.85 9.60 -2.26
N LEU A 30 -4.76 10.85 -1.83
CA LEU A 30 -3.85 11.33 -0.78
C LEU A 30 -4.59 11.65 0.54
N ASN A 31 -5.92 11.51 0.55
CA ASN A 31 -6.79 11.84 1.67
C ASN A 31 -7.43 10.58 2.27
N GLY A 32 -6.76 9.43 2.16
CA GLY A 32 -7.24 8.17 2.68
C GLY A 32 -7.42 8.21 4.20
N THR A 33 -8.35 7.40 4.69
CA THR A 33 -8.61 7.20 6.12
C THR A 33 -8.80 5.71 6.38
N THR A 34 -8.20 5.19 7.46
CA THR A 34 -8.42 3.83 7.93
C THR A 34 -8.28 3.76 9.45
N THR A 35 -8.78 2.69 10.05
CA THR A 35 -8.58 2.40 11.48
C THR A 35 -7.86 1.06 11.60
N VAL A 36 -6.74 1.04 12.30
CA VAL A 36 -5.94 -0.16 12.57
C VAL A 36 -5.62 -0.24 14.07
N PRO A 37 -5.23 -1.42 14.59
CA PRO A 37 -4.93 -1.54 16.03
C PRO A 37 -3.82 -0.61 16.50
N TYR A 38 -2.78 -0.38 15.70
CA TYR A 38 -1.73 0.57 16.02
C TYR A 38 -2.18 2.02 15.84
N GLY A 39 -2.32 2.76 16.94
CA GLY A 39 -2.66 4.19 16.93
C GLY A 39 -4.11 4.53 16.55
N GLY A 40 -4.95 3.53 16.24
CA GLY A 40 -6.36 3.72 15.95
C GLY A 40 -6.60 4.31 14.55
N LYS A 41 -7.25 5.49 14.49
CA LYS A 41 -7.65 6.13 13.23
C LYS A 41 -6.48 6.90 12.62
N HIS A 42 -6.18 6.62 11.36
CA HIS A 42 -5.22 7.35 10.54
C HIS A 42 -5.93 8.12 9.42
N THR A 43 -5.43 9.30 9.08
CA THR A 43 -5.98 10.19 8.04
C THR A 43 -4.86 10.77 7.19
N GLY A 44 -5.16 11.30 6.00
CA GLY A 44 -4.14 11.85 5.11
C GLY A 44 -3.25 10.76 4.51
N LEU A 45 -3.82 9.58 4.30
CA LEU A 45 -3.11 8.41 3.79
C LEU A 45 -3.00 8.47 2.28
N LEU A 46 -1.83 8.09 1.77
CA LEU A 46 -1.72 7.68 0.38
C LEU A 46 -2.43 6.33 0.22
N VAL A 47 -3.36 6.27 -0.72
CA VAL A 47 -4.06 5.04 -1.09
C VAL A 47 -3.65 4.66 -2.50
N THR A 48 -3.21 3.43 -2.70
CA THR A 48 -2.85 2.87 -4.01
C THR A 48 -3.79 1.73 -4.38
N SER A 49 -3.91 1.46 -5.68
CA SER A 49 -4.39 0.20 -6.22
C SER A 49 -3.20 -0.55 -6.80
N GLU A 50 -3.00 -1.79 -6.38
CA GLU A 50 -1.80 -2.56 -6.71
C GLU A 50 -2.17 -3.89 -7.36
N ARG A 51 -1.38 -4.30 -8.35
CA ARG A 51 -1.56 -5.54 -9.11
C ARG A 51 -0.22 -6.12 -9.52
N SER A 52 -0.12 -7.44 -9.46
CA SER A 52 1.00 -8.22 -10.00
C SER A 52 0.54 -9.08 -11.18
N PRO A 53 1.37 -9.31 -12.21
CA PRO A 53 1.10 -10.35 -13.20
C PRO A 53 1.12 -11.77 -12.62
N LEU A 54 1.78 -11.97 -11.48
CA LEU A 54 1.92 -13.29 -10.83
C LEU A 54 0.70 -13.64 -9.97
N GLU A 55 0.00 -12.63 -9.45
CA GLU A 55 -1.15 -12.80 -8.56
C GLU A 55 -2.41 -12.21 -9.20
N PRO A 56 -3.46 -13.00 -9.45
CA PRO A 56 -4.66 -12.54 -10.15
C PRO A 56 -5.61 -11.74 -9.23
N GLN A 57 -5.06 -10.84 -8.41
CA GLN A 57 -5.80 -10.00 -7.48
C GLN A 57 -5.51 -8.51 -7.66
N THR A 58 -6.33 -7.69 -7.02
CA THR A 58 -6.13 -6.24 -6.93
C THR A 58 -6.26 -5.84 -5.48
N GLU A 59 -5.23 -5.22 -4.97
CA GLU A 59 -5.16 -4.73 -3.60
C GLU A 59 -5.36 -3.23 -3.54
N GLN A 60 -5.85 -2.77 -2.39
CA GLN A 60 -5.74 -1.38 -1.98
C GLN A 60 -4.82 -1.30 -0.77
N LYS A 61 -3.71 -0.58 -0.91
CA LYS A 61 -2.77 -0.35 0.18
C LYS A 61 -2.85 1.08 0.68
N TYR A 62 -2.63 1.26 1.97
CA TYR A 62 -2.75 2.51 2.69
C TYR A 62 -1.42 2.82 3.37
N TYR A 63 -0.83 3.96 3.02
CA TYR A 63 0.46 4.39 3.53
C TYR A 63 0.34 5.67 4.35
N ALA A 64 0.83 5.62 5.58
CA ALA A 64 0.93 6.75 6.49
C ALA A 64 2.29 7.47 6.32
N PRO A 65 2.31 8.80 6.19
CA PRO A 65 3.55 9.57 6.11
C PRO A 65 4.49 9.28 7.29
N GLY A 66 5.75 8.97 7.01
CA GLY A 66 6.77 8.69 8.03
C GLY A 66 6.68 7.30 8.68
N LEU A 67 5.64 6.51 8.38
CA LEU A 67 5.42 5.17 8.95
C LEU A 67 5.45 4.06 7.89
N GLY A 68 4.98 4.36 6.67
CA GLY A 68 4.88 3.36 5.60
C GLY A 68 3.49 2.72 5.59
N GLU A 69 3.43 1.45 5.20
CA GLU A 69 2.16 0.73 5.04
C GLU A 69 1.49 0.47 6.38
N VAL A 70 0.20 0.79 6.48
CA VAL A 70 -0.60 0.58 7.69
C VAL A 70 -1.76 -0.38 7.48
N MET A 71 -2.27 -0.52 6.26
CA MET A 71 -3.34 -1.45 5.91
C MET A 71 -3.28 -1.84 4.45
N GLU A 72 -3.64 -3.08 4.16
CA GLU A 72 -3.93 -3.57 2.82
C GLU A 72 -5.22 -4.39 2.86
N LYS A 73 -5.97 -4.35 1.76
CA LYS A 73 -7.07 -5.28 1.53
C LYS A 73 -7.17 -5.65 0.06
N VAL A 74 -7.54 -6.89 -0.22
CA VAL A 74 -7.92 -7.30 -1.57
C VAL A 74 -9.31 -6.77 -1.90
N VAL A 75 -9.43 -6.02 -3.00
CA VAL A 75 -10.70 -5.47 -3.50
C VAL A 75 -11.26 -6.23 -4.69
N LYS A 76 -10.44 -7.09 -5.32
CA LYS A 76 -10.85 -8.02 -6.37
C LYS A 76 -9.92 -9.23 -6.33
N GLY A 77 -10.48 -10.43 -6.22
CA GLY A 77 -9.70 -11.67 -6.10
C GLY A 77 -10.07 -12.41 -4.83
N HIS A 78 -9.10 -13.10 -4.24
CA HIS A 78 -9.26 -13.82 -2.98
C HIS A 78 -9.30 -12.83 -1.80
N HIS A 79 -9.98 -13.18 -0.71
CA HIS A 79 -10.11 -12.25 0.41
C HIS A 79 -8.91 -12.35 1.35
N GLU A 80 -8.13 -11.28 1.42
CA GLU A 80 -7.01 -11.11 2.35
C GLU A 80 -6.96 -9.67 2.86
N GLU A 81 -6.46 -9.49 4.10
CA GLU A 81 -6.33 -8.20 4.76
C GLU A 81 -5.08 -8.18 5.66
N PHE A 82 -4.34 -7.07 5.60
CA PHE A 82 -3.24 -6.75 6.51
C PHE A 82 -3.58 -5.50 7.33
N LYS A 83 -3.18 -5.48 8.61
CA LYS A 83 -3.31 -4.30 9.50
C LYS A 83 -2.09 -4.17 10.40
N LEU A 84 -1.55 -2.96 10.48
CA LEU A 84 -0.48 -2.66 11.41
C LEU A 84 -0.97 -2.74 12.87
N VAL A 85 -0.32 -3.59 13.66
CA VAL A 85 -0.68 -3.84 15.07
C VAL A 85 0.27 -3.20 16.08
N GLY A 86 1.52 -2.92 15.69
CA GLY A 86 2.53 -2.37 16.58
C GLY A 86 3.81 -2.00 15.83
N VAL A 87 4.57 -1.06 16.39
CA VAL A 87 5.93 -0.72 15.96
C VAL A 87 6.82 -0.75 17.19
N THR A 88 7.95 -1.44 17.09
CA THR A 88 8.94 -1.50 18.16
C THR A 88 10.25 -0.92 17.63
N HIS A 89 10.83 0.01 18.36
CA HIS A 89 12.17 0.52 18.07
C HIS A 89 13.18 -0.19 18.98
N SER A 90 14.22 -0.77 18.38
CA SER A 90 15.39 -1.16 19.15
C SER A 90 16.12 0.11 19.61
N GLN A 91 16.10 0.37 20.91
CA GLN A 91 17.01 1.34 21.51
C GLN A 91 18.43 0.80 21.30
N GLY A 92 19.31 1.62 20.71
CA GLY A 92 20.74 1.32 20.62
C GLY A 92 21.44 1.50 21.96
#